data_AF-A0A931SQY2-F1
#
_entry.id   AF-A0A931SQY2-F1
#
_cell.length_a   1.000
_cell.length_b   1.000
_cell.length_c   1.000
_cell.angle_alpha   90.00
_cell.angle_beta   90.00
_cell.angle_gamma   90.00
#
_symmetry.space_group_name_H-M   'P 1'
#
loop_
_entity.id
_entity.type
_entity.pdbx_description
1 polymer ?
#
loop_
_entity_poly.entity_id
_entity_poly.type
_entity_poly.pdbx_seq_one_letter_code
_entity_poly.pdbx_strand_id
1 'polypeptide(L)'
;MVFHLGFELPSPAPAQPLDPDTDRFTRQEMAILKHQIRKNTGVIDTYIRRIDLFVNQEKYPQREAFIQKIRRRMFLLMEENDTFRQVLCRHLALSLE
;
A
#
# COMPACT_ATOMS: atom_id res chain seq x y z
N MET A 1 35.40 -6.31 10.80
CA MET A 1 35.16 -5.49 9.60
C MET A 1 33.66 -5.40 9.41
N VAL A 2 33.07 -4.22 9.59
CA VAL A 2 31.64 -3.98 9.36
C VAL A 2 31.56 -3.12 8.10
N PHE A 3 31.01 -3.69 7.03
CA PHE A 3 30.77 -2.97 5.78
C PHE A 3 29.48 -2.17 5.93
N HIS A 4 29.60 -0.86 6.11
CA HIS A 4 28.47 0.06 5.93
C HIS A 4 28.27 0.26 4.42
N LEU A 5 27.35 -0.50 3.83
CA LEU A 5 26.87 -0.25 2.48
C LEU A 5 26.06 1.05 2.51
N GLY A 6 26.73 2.16 2.22
CA GLY A 6 26.07 3.43 1.95
C GLY A 6 25.31 3.31 0.63
N PHE A 7 24.00 3.03 0.69
CA PHE A 7 23.14 3.28 -0.43
C PHE A 7 23.06 4.79 -0.60
N GLU A 8 23.78 5.34 -1.58
CA GLU A 8 23.50 6.67 -2.11
C GLU A 8 22.05 6.66 -2.61
N LEU A 9 21.14 7.24 -1.82
CA LEU A 9 19.80 7.56 -2.27
C LEU A 9 19.94 8.49 -3.48
N PRO A 10 19.31 8.19 -4.64
CA PRO A 10 19.34 9.09 -5.77
C PRO A 10 18.87 10.47 -5.30
N SER A 11 19.70 11.49 -5.53
CA SER A 11 19.39 12.88 -5.18
C SER A 11 17.95 13.19 -5.56
N PRO A 12 17.09 13.65 -4.64
CA PRO A 12 15.74 14.01 -5.00
C PRO A 12 15.83 15.19 -5.97
N ALA A 13 15.54 14.92 -7.25
CA ALA A 13 15.19 15.97 -8.20
C ALA A 13 14.17 16.89 -7.49
N PRO A 14 14.28 18.23 -7.65
CA PRO A 14 13.45 19.15 -6.90
C PRO A 14 12.00 18.71 -7.06
N ALA A 15 11.38 18.32 -5.95
CA ALA A 15 10.00 17.87 -5.92
C ALA A 15 9.20 19.01 -6.53
N GLN A 16 8.69 18.81 -7.75
CA GLN A 16 7.70 19.72 -8.30
C GLN A 16 6.61 19.83 -7.22
N PRO A 17 6.25 21.05 -6.79
CA PRO A 17 5.19 21.21 -5.83
C PRO A 17 3.97 20.50 -6.40
N LEU A 18 3.44 19.54 -5.63
CA LEU A 18 2.15 18.92 -5.91
C LEU A 18 1.15 20.07 -5.93
N ASP A 19 0.74 20.49 -7.12
CA ASP A 19 -0.19 21.58 -7.30
C ASP A 19 -1.57 21.09 -6.82
N PRO A 20 -2.06 21.55 -5.65
CA PRO A 20 -3.31 21.05 -5.10
C PRO A 20 -4.53 21.47 -5.93
N ASP A 21 -4.37 22.43 -6.84
CA ASP A 21 -5.46 23.03 -7.63
C ASP A 21 -5.61 22.38 -9.02
N THR A 22 -4.76 21.40 -9.37
CA THR A 22 -4.91 20.67 -10.63
C THR A 22 -5.66 19.35 -10.41
N ASP A 23 -6.91 19.27 -10.86
CA ASP A 23 -7.78 18.06 -10.80
C ASP A 23 -7.26 16.84 -11.62
N ARG A 24 -6.05 16.92 -12.16
CA ARG A 24 -5.45 15.91 -13.03
C ARG A 24 -4.13 15.45 -12.44
N PHE A 25 -4.07 14.16 -12.10
CA PHE A 25 -2.84 13.53 -11.63
C PHE A 25 -1.78 13.55 -12.72
N THR A 26 -0.54 13.85 -12.33
CA THR A 26 0.60 13.68 -13.21
C THR A 26 0.84 12.19 -13.49
N ARG A 27 1.51 11.86 -14.60
CA ARG A 27 1.88 10.47 -14.92
C ARG A 27 2.69 9.80 -13.80
N GLN A 28 3.49 10.59 -13.08
CA GLN A 28 4.29 10.12 -11.95
C GLN A 28 3.41 9.79 -10.75
N GLU A 29 2.45 10.64 -10.39
CA GLU A 29 1.49 10.37 -9.32
C GLU A 29 0.64 9.12 -9.61
N MET A 30 0.17 8.95 -10.85
CA MET A 30 -0.52 7.73 -11.25
C MET A 30 0.35 6.48 -11.11
N ALA A 31 1.64 6.57 -11.43
CA ALA A 31 2.57 5.46 -11.26
C ALA A 31 2.79 5.14 -9.77
N ILE A 32 2.90 6.16 -8.92
CA ILE A 32 3.01 6.02 -7.46
C ILE A 32 1.77 5.34 -6.90
N LEU A 33 0.56 5.79 -7.25
CA LEU A 33 -0.70 5.17 -6.80
C LEU A 33 -0.78 3.70 -7.21
N LYS A 34 -0.49 3.38 -8.47
CA LYS A 34 -0.49 1.99 -8.96
C LYS A 34 0.54 1.13 -8.24
N HIS A 35 1.72 1.68 -7.95
CA HIS A 35 2.76 0.99 -7.20
C HIS A 35 2.32 0.72 -5.76
N GLN A 36 1.75 1.72 -5.09
CA GLN A 36 1.27 1.59 -3.73
C GLN A 36 0.12 0.58 -3.64
N ILE A 37 -0.78 0.55 -4.63
CA ILE A 37 -1.84 -0.46 -4.68
C ILE A 37 -1.27 -1.87 -4.72
N ARG A 38 -0.31 -2.11 -5.62
CA ARG A 38 0.34 -3.43 -5.75
C ARG A 38 1.07 -3.83 -4.48
N LYS A 39 1.78 -2.89 -3.86
CA LYS A 39 2.50 -3.11 -2.60
C LYS A 39 1.54 -3.48 -1.47
N ASN A 40 0.44 -2.73 -1.32
CA ASN A 40 -0.57 -3.00 -0.31
C ASN A 40 -1.23 -4.37 -0.53
N THR A 41 -1.54 -4.74 -1.78
CA THR A 41 -2.07 -6.08 -2.11
C THR A 41 -1.12 -7.19 -1.67
N GLY A 42 0.19 -7.08 -1.95
CA GLY A 42 1.16 -8.09 -1.53
C GLY A 42 1.27 -8.23 0.01
N VAL A 43 1.14 -7.12 0.74
CA VAL A 43 1.12 -7.15 2.20
C VAL A 43 -0.17 -7.78 2.74
N ILE A 44 -1.33 -7.46 2.15
CA ILE A 44 -2.62 -8.06 2.49
C ILE A 44 -2.57 -9.57 2.28
N ASP A 45 -2.09 -10.05 1.13
CA ASP A 45 -1.96 -11.48 0.85
C ASP A 45 -1.09 -12.20 1.89
N THR A 46 0.00 -11.55 2.30
CA THR A 46 0.88 -12.08 3.35
C THR A 46 0.14 -12.17 4.69
N TYR A 47 -0.69 -11.19 5.04
CA TYR A 47 -1.50 -11.23 6.25
C TYR A 47 -2.58 -12.31 6.21
N ILE A 48 -3.25 -12.49 5.06
CA ILE A 48 -4.23 -13.56 4.87
C ILE A 48 -3.58 -14.92 5.10
N ARG A 49 -2.43 -15.19 4.46
CA ARG A 49 -1.69 -16.46 4.64
C ARG A 49 -1.29 -16.70 6.09
N ARG A 50 -0.83 -15.65 6.79
CA ARG A 50 -0.48 -15.75 8.22
C ARG A 50 -1.69 -16.07 9.09
N ILE A 51 -2.82 -15.40 8.86
CA ILE A 51 -4.05 -15.66 9.61
C ILE A 51 -4.52 -17.09 9.36
N ASP A 52 -4.51 -17.55 8.11
CA ASP A 52 -4.90 -18.91 7.74
C ASP A 52 -4.05 -19.97 8.47
N LEU A 53 -2.73 -19.78 8.49
CA LEU A 53 -1.80 -20.65 9.21
C LEU A 53 -2.10 -20.68 10.72
N PHE A 54 -2.30 -19.52 11.35
CA PHE A 54 -2.57 -19.46 12.78
C PHE A 54 -3.94 -20.02 13.18
N VAL A 55 -4.97 -19.82 12.35
CA VAL A 55 -6.35 -20.21 12.67
C VAL A 55 -6.63 -21.65 12.31
N ASN A 56 -6.25 -22.08 11.09
CA ASN A 56 -6.66 -23.36 10.54
C ASN A 56 -5.62 -24.47 10.80
N GLN A 57 -4.32 -24.15 10.68
CA GLN A 57 -3.26 -25.17 10.76
C GLN A 57 -2.79 -25.38 12.20
N GLU A 58 -2.49 -24.30 12.92
CA GLU A 58 -1.88 -24.43 14.25
C GLU A 58 -2.89 -24.40 15.41
N LYS A 59 -4.14 -23.96 15.17
CA LYS A 59 -5.23 -23.87 16.18
C LYS A 59 -4.79 -23.27 17.52
N TYR A 60 -3.99 -22.19 17.51
CA TYR A 60 -3.46 -21.58 18.74
C TYR A 60 -4.49 -20.66 19.42
N PRO A 61 -5.07 -21.03 20.57
CA PRO A 61 -6.07 -20.20 21.25
C PRO A 61 -5.45 -18.96 21.95
N GLN A 62 -4.15 -18.98 22.24
CA GLN A 62 -3.48 -17.91 23.00
C GLN A 62 -3.07 -16.67 22.17
N ARG A 63 -3.28 -16.68 20.84
CA ARG A 63 -2.88 -15.58 19.94
C ARG A 63 -4.04 -14.79 19.35
N GLU A 64 -5.25 -14.91 19.89
CA GLU A 64 -6.42 -14.17 19.41
C GLU A 64 -6.17 -12.65 19.33
N ALA A 65 -5.59 -12.06 20.37
CA ALA A 65 -5.24 -10.63 20.37
C ALA A 65 -4.22 -10.26 19.27
N PHE A 66 -3.30 -11.17 18.92
CA PHE A 66 -2.34 -10.97 17.84
C PHE A 66 -3.00 -11.09 16.46
N ILE A 67 -3.87 -12.08 16.26
CA ILE A 67 -4.66 -12.25 15.03
C ILE A 67 -5.55 -11.01 14.81
N GLN A 68 -6.17 -10.49 15.87
CA GLN A 68 -6.97 -9.28 15.81
C GLN A 68 -6.14 -8.05 15.41
N LYS A 69 -4.89 -7.92 15.89
CA LYS A 69 -3.97 -6.86 15.43
C LYS A 69 -3.65 -6.98 13.94
N ILE A 70 -3.42 -8.20 13.45
CA ILE A 70 -3.19 -8.43 12.02
C ILE A 70 -4.43 -8.06 11.20
N ARG A 71 -5.62 -8.51 11.62
CA ARG A 71 -6.89 -8.19 10.94
C ARG A 71 -7.13 -6.68 10.86
N ARG A 72 -6.92 -5.94 11.96
CA ARG A 72 -7.07 -4.47 11.96
C ARG A 72 -6.12 -3.80 10.97
N ARG A 73 -4.85 -4.20 10.93
CA ARG A 73 -3.86 -3.66 9.98
C ARG A 73 -4.23 -3.99 8.54
N MET A 74 -4.67 -5.23 8.29
CA MET A 74 -5.11 -5.68 6.97
C MET A 74 -6.32 -4.86 6.49
N PHE A 75 -7.29 -4.62 7.37
CA PHE A 75 -8.47 -3.80 7.06
C PHE A 75 -8.10 -2.37 6.64
N LEU A 76 -7.21 -1.71 7.39
CA LEU A 76 -6.72 -0.38 7.03
C LEU A 76 -6.05 -0.36 5.65
N LEU A 77 -5.24 -1.37 5.33
CA LEU A 77 -4.60 -1.47 4.01
C LEU A 77 -5.61 -1.72 2.88
N MET A 78 -6.72 -2.41 3.18
CA MET A 78 -7.82 -2.61 2.22
C MET A 78 -8.56 -1.31 1.97
N GLU A 79 -8.93 -0.56 3.01
CA GLU A 79 -9.57 0.76 2.88
C GLU A 79 -8.69 1.75 2.11
N GLU A 80 -7.38 1.77 2.40
CA GLU A 80 -6.42 2.59 1.69
C GLU A 80 -6.38 2.22 0.20
N ASN A 81 -6.34 0.92 -0.11
CA ASN A 81 -6.39 0.41 -1.48
C ASN A 81 -7.67 0.79 -2.23
N ASP A 82 -8.82 0.68 -1.58
CA ASP A 82 -10.10 1.04 -2.17
C ASP A 82 -10.17 2.53 -2.45
N THR A 83 -9.64 3.35 -1.55
CA THR A 83 -9.52 4.81 -1.74
C THR A 83 -8.65 5.11 -2.96
N PHE A 84 -7.47 4.50 -3.09
CA PHE A 84 -6.60 4.69 -4.26
C PHE A 84 -7.26 4.24 -5.56
N ARG A 85 -7.99 3.11 -5.54
CA ARG A 85 -8.74 2.62 -6.70
C ARG A 85 -9.85 3.59 -7.10
N GLN A 86 -10.61 4.12 -6.14
CA GLN A 86 -11.65 5.11 -6.41
C GLN A 86 -11.08 6.38 -7.05
N VAL A 87 -9.96 6.89 -6.51
CA VAL A 87 -9.27 8.05 -7.03
C VAL A 87 -8.78 7.80 -8.47
N LEU A 88 -8.16 6.64 -8.73
CA LEU A 88 -7.75 6.26 -10.09
C LEU A 88 -8.93 6.13 -11.05
N CYS A 89 -10.04 5.52 -10.62
CA CYS A 89 -11.25 5.38 -11.44
C CYS A 89 -11.87 6.74 -11.78
N ARG A 90 -11.97 7.66 -10.81
CA ARG A 90 -12.48 9.02 -11.04
C ARG A 90 -11.60 9.77 -12.04
N HIS A 91 -10.28 9.68 -11.88
CA HIS A 91 -9.35 10.30 -12.82
C HIS A 91 -9.47 9.72 -14.24
N LEU A 92 -9.62 8.39 -14.37
CA LEU A 92 -9.81 7.75 -15.68
C LEU A 92 -11.15 8.11 -16.31
N ALA A 93 -12.23 8.19 -15.53
CA ALA A 93 -13.55 8.60 -16.00
C ALA A 93 -13.57 10.06 -16.49
N LEU A 94 -12.93 10.98 -15.75
CA LEU A 94 -12.78 12.40 -16.13
C LEU A 94 -11.83 12.63 -17.31
N SER A 95 -10.96 11.68 -17.64
CA SER A 95 -10.08 11.75 -18.81
C SER A 95 -10.74 11.27 -20.12
N LEU A 96 -11.95 10.73 -20.06
CA LEU A 96 -12.73 10.23 -21.20
C LEU A 96 -13.83 11.20 -21.67
N GLU A 97 -14.07 12.28 -20.93
CA GLU A 97 -14.88 13.45 -21.33
C GLU A 97 -14.00 14.54 -21.95
#